data_AF-A0A2G9T8Z1-F1
#
_entry.id   AF-A0A2G9T8Z1-F1
#
_cell.length_a   1.000
_cell.length_b   1.000
_cell.length_c   1.000
_cell.angle_alpha   90.00
_cell.angle_beta   90.00
_cell.angle_gamma   90.00
#
_symmetry.space_group_name_H-M   'P 1'
#
loop_
_entity.id
_entity.type
_entity.pdbx_description
1 polymer ?
#
loop_
_entity_poly.entity_id
_entity_poly.type
_entity_poly.pdbx_seq_one_letter_code
_entity_poly.pdbx_strand_id
1 'polypeptide(L)'
;EKKEQRPCLPRPPECEDVTEWGEWTKCESECGQGQQRRKRQCLADECDGKTEEKRPCWSPGKMACWLEWSEWAQCSQSCDGGHRKRQRVCPLSGECEGAAFEVEQCNTE
;
A
#
# COMPACT_ATOMS: atom_id res chain seq x y z
N GLU A 1 5.65 2.37 66.56
CA GLU A 1 5.57 2.52 65.10
C GLU A 1 5.62 1.17 64.44
N LYS A 2 4.68 0.85 63.55
CA LYS A 2 4.84 -0.22 62.56
C LYS A 2 4.23 0.30 61.26
N LYS A 3 5.06 0.92 60.43
CA LYS A 3 4.71 1.17 59.04
C LYS A 3 4.75 -0.19 58.35
N GLU A 4 3.58 -0.78 58.15
CA GLU A 4 3.46 -1.98 57.33
C GLU A 4 3.80 -1.61 55.89
N GLN A 5 5.05 -1.87 55.50
CA GLN A 5 5.46 -1.81 54.11
C GLN A 5 4.92 -3.05 53.42
N ARG A 6 3.81 -2.87 52.71
CA ARG A 6 3.31 -3.87 51.76
C ARG A 6 4.30 -3.88 50.59
N PRO A 7 4.90 -5.01 50.22
CA PRO A 7 5.72 -5.07 49.02
C PRO A 7 4.84 -4.71 47.82
N CYS A 8 5.34 -3.84 46.95
CA CYS A 8 4.73 -3.63 45.65
C CYS A 8 4.70 -4.99 44.95
N LEU A 9 3.50 -5.53 44.69
CA LEU A 9 3.36 -6.72 43.87
C LEU A 9 4.06 -6.43 42.53
N PRO A 10 4.81 -7.39 41.95
CA PRO A 10 5.39 -7.19 40.63
C PRO A 10 4.26 -6.85 39.66
N ARG A 11 4.46 -5.80 38.85
CA ARG A 11 3.56 -5.47 37.75
C ARG A 11 3.32 -6.78 36.98
N PRO A 12 2.06 -7.22 36.77
CA PRO A 12 1.79 -8.43 36.03
C PRO A 12 2.55 -8.39 34.70
N PRO A 13 3.17 -9.50 34.25
CA PRO A 13 4.12 -9.46 33.15
C PRO A 13 3.55 -8.95 31.81
N GLU A 14 2.23 -8.86 31.64
CA GLU A 14 1.63 -8.28 30.42
C GLU A 14 0.33 -7.55 30.79
N CYS A 15 0.42 -6.34 31.33
CA CYS A 15 -0.64 -5.37 31.05
C CYS A 15 -0.46 -4.99 29.58
N GLU A 16 -1.14 -5.67 28.66
CA GLU A 16 -1.28 -5.15 27.31
C GLU A 16 -2.05 -3.83 27.41
N ASP A 17 -1.33 -2.73 27.53
CA ASP A 17 -1.85 -1.36 27.59
C ASP A 17 -2.35 -0.91 26.20
N VAL A 18 -2.93 -1.85 25.45
CA VAL A 18 -3.34 -1.70 24.06
C VAL A 18 -4.67 -2.42 23.83
N THR A 19 -5.52 -1.85 22.98
CA THR A 19 -6.78 -2.49 22.60
C THR A 19 -6.54 -3.71 21.72
N GLU A 20 -7.60 -4.50 21.51
CA GLU A 20 -7.63 -5.43 20.41
C GLU A 20 -7.38 -4.70 19.08
N TRP A 21 -6.81 -5.44 18.13
CA TRP A 21 -6.56 -4.94 16.79
C TRP A 21 -7.87 -4.66 16.06
N GLY A 22 -7.96 -3.48 15.43
CA GLY A 22 -9.03 -3.19 14.49
C GLY A 22 -8.97 -4.08 13.24
N GLU A 23 -10.02 -3.98 12.42
CA GLU A 23 -10.06 -4.66 11.13
C GLU A 23 -8.93 -4.19 10.21
N TRP A 24 -8.49 -5.10 9.34
CA TRP A 24 -7.56 -4.75 8.29
C TRP A 24 -8.22 -3.83 7.28
N THR A 25 -7.52 -2.77 6.89
CA THR A 25 -7.96 -1.92 5.79
C THR A 25 -8.04 -2.72 4.49
N LYS A 26 -8.75 -2.16 3.51
CA LYS A 26 -8.63 -2.63 2.12
C LYS A 26 -7.15 -2.63 1.69
N CYS A 27 -6.83 -3.51 0.74
CA CYS A 27 -5.50 -3.51 0.14
C CYS A 27 -5.28 -2.15 -0.52
N GLU A 28 -4.16 -1.51 -0.20
CA GLU A 28 -3.80 -0.20 -0.75
C GLU A 28 -3.67 -0.24 -2.28
N SER A 29 -3.23 -1.38 -2.82
CA SER A 29 -3.20 -1.59 -4.25
C SER A 29 -4.56 -2.08 -4.74
N GLU A 30 -4.98 -1.58 -5.90
CA GLU A 30 -6.17 -2.08 -6.60
C GLU A 30 -5.85 -3.32 -7.47
N CYS A 31 -4.57 -3.63 -7.68
CA CYS A 31 -4.11 -4.80 -8.41
C CYS A 31 -2.83 -5.40 -7.79
N GLY A 32 -2.55 -6.67 -8.07
CA GLY A 32 -1.33 -7.35 -7.65
C GLY A 32 -1.13 -7.37 -6.13
N GLN A 33 0.13 -7.27 -5.71
CA GLN A 33 0.51 -7.25 -4.30
C GLN A 33 0.48 -5.82 -3.77
N GLY A 34 -0.29 -5.59 -2.71
CA GLY A 34 -0.30 -4.35 -1.96
C GLY A 34 0.02 -4.57 -0.49
N GLN A 35 -0.25 -3.55 0.31
CA GLN A 35 -0.21 -3.62 1.76
C GLN A 35 -1.57 -3.27 2.34
N GLN A 36 -1.93 -3.92 3.43
CA GLN A 36 -3.05 -3.53 4.25
C GLN A 36 -2.55 -3.26 5.66
N ARG A 37 -3.23 -2.34 6.33
CA ARG A 37 -2.84 -1.80 7.62
C ARG A 37 -3.96 -2.06 8.61
N ARG A 38 -3.62 -2.27 9.86
CA ARG A 38 -4.58 -2.23 10.97
C ARG A 38 -4.00 -1.43 12.10
N LYS A 39 -4.86 -0.82 12.89
CA LYS A 39 -4.49 0.01 14.03
C LYS A 39 -5.15 -0.51 15.30
N ARG A 40 -4.45 -0.34 16.41
CA ARG A 40 -4.99 -0.50 17.76
C ARG A 40 -4.63 0.72 18.59
N GLN A 41 -5.39 0.98 19.65
CA GLN A 41 -5.18 2.14 20.49
C GLN A 41 -4.37 1.76 21.72
N CYS A 42 -3.62 2.73 22.24
CA CYS A 42 -2.97 2.63 23.54
C CYS A 42 -3.98 3.03 24.61
N LEU A 43 -4.12 2.23 25.66
CA LEU A 43 -5.00 2.50 26.80
C LEU A 43 -4.28 3.19 27.97
N ALA A 44 -2.94 3.29 27.92
CA ALA A 44 -2.11 4.01 28.88
C ALA A 44 -1.43 5.23 28.26
N ASP A 45 -0.81 6.07 29.10
CA ASP A 45 0.03 7.19 28.64
C ASP A 45 1.27 6.73 27.86
N GLU A 46 1.77 5.53 28.16
CA GLU A 46 2.93 4.92 27.50
C GLU A 46 2.70 3.41 27.34
N CYS A 47 2.81 2.92 26.10
CA CYS A 47 2.74 1.50 25.77
C CYS A 47 3.96 1.08 24.96
N ASP A 48 4.62 0.01 25.40
CA ASP A 48 5.73 -0.64 24.67
C ASP A 48 5.26 -1.36 23.38
N GLY A 49 3.94 -1.51 23.20
CA GLY A 49 3.33 -2.24 22.09
C GLY A 49 3.17 -1.43 20.80
N LYS A 50 3.38 -2.07 19.65
CA LYS A 50 3.10 -1.47 18.33
C LYS A 50 1.62 -1.10 18.20
N THR A 51 1.30 0.12 17.77
CA THR A 51 -0.09 0.59 17.54
C THR A 51 -0.54 0.50 16.09
N GLU A 52 0.39 0.28 15.17
CA GLU A 52 0.13 0.04 13.75
C GLU A 52 0.83 -1.24 13.29
N GLU A 53 0.12 -2.03 12.48
CA GLU A 53 0.67 -3.22 11.83
C GLU A 53 0.38 -3.17 10.33
N LYS A 54 1.36 -3.62 9.55
CA LYS A 54 1.26 -3.75 8.09
C LYS A 54 1.48 -5.19 7.70
N ARG A 55 0.69 -5.70 6.75
CA ARG A 55 0.92 -7.00 6.12
C ARG A 55 0.75 -6.93 4.62
N PRO A 56 1.43 -7.80 3.85
CA PRO A 56 1.17 -7.94 2.43
C PRO A 56 -0.27 -8.43 2.20
N CYS A 57 -0.86 -7.98 1.10
CA CYS A 57 -2.15 -8.45 0.63
C CYS A 57 -2.17 -8.59 -0.89
N TRP A 58 -3.12 -9.37 -1.36
CA TRP A 58 -3.45 -9.49 -2.77
C TRP A 58 -4.80 -8.86 -3.01
N SER A 59 -4.89 -8.01 -4.02
CA SER A 59 -6.13 -7.34 -4.39
C SER A 59 -7.10 -8.38 -4.97
N PRO A 60 -8.31 -8.53 -4.41
CA PRO A 60 -9.27 -9.50 -4.92
C PRO A 60 -9.71 -9.11 -6.33
N GLY A 61 -9.55 -10.01 -7.30
CA GLY A 61 -10.02 -9.84 -8.68
C GLY A 61 -9.06 -9.15 -9.65
N LYS A 62 -7.89 -8.67 -9.21
CA LYS A 62 -6.83 -8.16 -10.09
C LYS A 62 -5.49 -8.75 -9.69
N MET A 63 -5.20 -9.99 -10.11
CA MET A 63 -3.95 -10.67 -9.79
C MET A 63 -2.73 -10.01 -10.47
N ALA A 64 -2.98 -9.27 -11.56
CA ALA A 64 -1.96 -8.65 -12.39
C ALA A 64 -2.08 -7.13 -12.43
N CYS A 65 -0.96 -6.46 -12.23
CA CYS A 65 -0.83 -5.03 -12.53
C CYS A 65 -0.10 -4.85 -13.85
N TRP A 66 -0.49 -3.82 -14.59
CA TRP A 66 0.39 -3.27 -15.61
C TRP A 66 1.69 -2.80 -14.96
N LEU A 67 2.82 -3.09 -15.61
CA LEU A 67 4.07 -2.41 -15.30
C LEU A 67 3.97 -0.92 -15.68
N GLU A 68 4.97 -0.15 -15.27
CA GLU A 68 5.09 1.25 -15.66
C GLU A 68 5.04 1.39 -17.18
N TRP A 69 4.44 2.49 -17.63
CA TRP A 69 4.48 2.85 -19.04
C TRP A 69 5.93 3.07 -19.48
N SER A 70 6.24 2.63 -20.69
CA SER A 70 7.47 3.07 -21.35
C SER A 70 7.47 4.58 -21.51
N GLU A 71 8.67 5.14 -21.67
CA GLU A 71 8.83 6.47 -22.24
C GLU A 71 8.05 6.60 -23.55
N TRP A 72 7.59 7.82 -23.82
CA TRP A 72 6.98 8.14 -25.11
C TRP A 72 8.02 7.99 -26.22
N ALA A 73 7.65 7.29 -27.28
CA ALA A 73 8.45 7.28 -28.50
C ALA A 73 8.60 8.71 -29.06
N GLN A 74 9.61 8.90 -29.91
CA GLN A 74 9.77 10.14 -30.65
C GLN A 74 8.52 10.43 -31.48
N CYS A 75 8.16 11.72 -31.59
CA CYS A 75 7.05 12.15 -32.42
C CYS A 75 7.28 11.73 -33.88
N SER A 76 6.23 11.22 -34.54
CA SER A 76 6.31 10.78 -35.94
C SER A 76 6.69 11.89 -36.91
N GLN A 77 6.41 13.15 -36.55
CA GLN A 77 6.76 14.34 -37.32
C GLN A 77 7.47 15.34 -36.41
N SER A 78 8.47 16.03 -36.94
CA SER A 78 9.16 17.10 -36.24
C SER A 78 8.42 18.44 -36.27
N CYS A 79 7.44 18.60 -37.17
CA CYS A 79 6.62 19.80 -37.36
C CYS A 79 5.24 19.44 -37.91
N ASP A 80 4.29 20.39 -37.91
CA ASP A 80 2.95 20.25 -38.52
C ASP A 80 2.07 19.13 -37.95
N GLY A 81 2.26 18.77 -36.67
CA GLY A 81 1.46 17.77 -35.97
C GLY A 81 1.85 16.32 -36.30
N GLY A 82 2.23 15.55 -35.29
CA GLY A 82 2.54 14.13 -35.37
C GLY A 82 1.86 13.32 -34.29
N HIS A 83 2.22 12.05 -34.21
CA HIS A 83 1.78 11.14 -33.14
C HIS A 83 2.98 10.48 -32.49
N ARG A 84 2.88 10.26 -31.18
CA ARG A 84 3.82 9.44 -30.43
C ARG A 84 3.09 8.30 -29.73
N LYS A 85 3.82 7.23 -29.47
CA LYS A 85 3.27 6.00 -28.90
C LYS A 85 4.06 5.59 -27.67
N ARG A 86 3.39 5.04 -26.67
CA ARG A 86 4.01 4.34 -25.54
C ARG A 86 3.34 3.00 -25.31
N GLN A 87 4.02 2.12 -24.60
CA GLN A 87 3.56 0.76 -24.34
C GLN A 87 3.83 0.35 -22.90
N ARG A 88 3.10 -0.63 -22.39
CA ARG A 88 3.31 -1.22 -21.07
C ARG A 88 3.12 -2.73 -21.13
N VAL A 89 3.73 -3.43 -20.20
CA VAL A 89 3.70 -4.90 -20.16
C VAL A 89 2.83 -5.36 -19.00
N CYS A 90 2.01 -6.36 -19.25
CA CYS A 90 1.31 -7.11 -18.20
C CYS A 90 2.09 -8.40 -17.93
N PRO A 91 2.62 -8.62 -16.71
CA PRO A 91 3.43 -9.79 -16.40
C PRO A 91 2.62 -11.09 -16.40
N LEU A 92 1.31 -11.02 -16.14
CA LEU A 92 0.38 -12.14 -16.21
C LEU A 92 -0.55 -11.91 -17.40
N SER A 93 -0.18 -12.49 -18.54
CA SER A 93 -0.83 -12.27 -19.83
C SER A 93 -2.35 -12.47 -19.74
N GLY A 94 -3.12 -11.39 -19.90
CA GLY A 94 -4.58 -11.42 -19.97
C GLY A 94 -5.35 -10.98 -18.73
N GLU A 95 -4.70 -10.71 -17.60
CA GLU A 95 -5.39 -10.30 -16.35
C GLU A 95 -5.32 -8.80 -16.06
N CYS A 96 -4.53 -8.03 -16.81
CA CYS A 96 -4.50 -6.57 -16.66
C CYS A 96 -5.60 -5.91 -17.48
N GLU A 97 -6.49 -5.18 -16.82
CA GLU A 97 -7.57 -4.42 -17.44
C GLU A 97 -7.04 -3.14 -18.11
N GLY A 98 -7.39 -2.90 -19.38
CA GLY A 98 -7.02 -1.71 -20.15
C GLY A 98 -6.12 -1.97 -21.36
N ALA A 99 -5.71 -0.92 -22.06
CA ALA A 99 -4.88 -1.04 -23.27
C ALA A 99 -3.39 -1.23 -22.92
N ALA A 100 -2.69 -2.06 -23.71
CA ALA A 100 -1.23 -2.23 -23.61
C ALA A 100 -0.44 -1.13 -24.32
N PHE A 101 -1.11 -0.35 -25.18
CA PHE A 101 -0.51 0.72 -25.98
C PHE A 101 -1.36 1.98 -25.87
N GLU A 102 -0.69 3.12 -25.95
CA GLU A 102 -1.33 4.44 -25.95
C GLU A 102 -0.68 5.30 -27.04
N VAL A 103 -1.50 6.14 -27.68
CA VAL A 103 -1.09 7.04 -28.76
C VAL A 103 -1.61 8.43 -28.45
N GLU A 104 -0.78 9.45 -28.61
CA GLU A 104 -1.20 10.84 -28.45
C GLU A 104 -0.61 11.73 -29.56
N GLN A 105 -1.24 12.90 -29.76
CA GLN A 105 -0.75 13.92 -30.68
C GLN A 105 0.45 14.65 -30.07
N CYS A 106 1.39 15.04 -30.92
CA CYS A 106 2.59 15.79 -30.54
C CYS A 106 2.93 16.82 -31.62
N ASN A 107 3.67 17.87 -31.27
CA ASN A 107 4.15 18.90 -32.21
C ASN A 107 3.02 19.59 -33.00
N THR A 108 1.89 19.89 -32.34
CA THR A 108 0.72 20.56 -32.93
C THR A 108 0.76 22.09 -32.86
N GLU A 109 1.92 22.66 -32.54
CA GLU A 109 2.16 24.11 -32.43
C GLU A 109 2.57 24.72 -33.77
#